data_AF-A0A8H3HZI3-F1
#
_entry.id   AF-A0A8H3HZI3-F1
#
_cell.length_a   1.000
_cell.length_b   1.000
_cell.length_c   1.000
_cell.angle_alpha   90.00
_cell.angle_beta   90.00
_cell.angle_gamma   90.00
#
_symmetry.space_group_name_H-M   'P 1'
#
loop_
_entity.id
_entity.type
_entity.pdbx_description
1 polymer ?
#
loop_
_entity_poly.entity_id
_entity_poly.type
_entity_poly.pdbx_seq_one_letter_code
_entity_poly.pdbx_strand_id
1 'polypeptide(L)'
;MPTHSLEDRQMTLSGNACTKRLCERWLDNLFMVLYEDLRIWTIFRAEVAHFKTQRVAYKKTGTEWEILGDLGARLHHKEDAKEAYARCLEQKFSAKAWMRLLEIYADEGDLQRGLNAAFRIACYQWRWYMESTYPTAVAQHLFKLGQTHGHAKLSYTLMSMGLPEGVLAIMQGYLNYGRTFKPEGWDF
;
A
#
# COMPACT_ATOMS: atom_id res chain seq x y z
N MET A 1 -16.74 76.45 -6.43
CA MET A 1 -16.27 75.28 -5.66
C MET A 1 -16.97 74.05 -6.21
N PRO A 2 -16.27 73.18 -6.97
CA PRO A 2 -16.88 72.04 -7.64
C PRO A 2 -16.89 70.81 -6.72
N THR A 3 -18.07 70.22 -6.53
CA THR A 3 -18.26 68.96 -5.81
C THR A 3 -17.90 67.80 -6.72
N HIS A 4 -16.69 67.26 -6.54
CA HIS A 4 -16.23 66.03 -7.18
C HIS A 4 -16.98 64.79 -6.64
N SER A 5 -17.34 63.93 -7.61
CA SER A 5 -17.48 62.46 -7.56
C SER A 5 -18.34 61.79 -6.47
N LEU A 6 -19.59 61.51 -6.85
CA LEU A 6 -20.36 60.36 -6.32
C LEU A 6 -20.17 59.08 -7.16
N GLU A 7 -19.24 59.07 -8.13
CA GLU A 7 -18.94 57.93 -9.00
C GLU A 7 -17.82 57.00 -8.46
N ASP A 8 -17.12 57.37 -7.38
CA ASP A 8 -16.00 56.56 -6.85
C ASP A 8 -16.43 55.43 -5.89
N ARG A 9 -17.74 55.13 -5.79
CA ARG A 9 -18.26 54.02 -4.94
C ARG A 9 -18.53 52.72 -5.69
N GLN A 10 -18.11 52.59 -6.95
CA GLN A 10 -18.17 51.32 -7.68
C GLN A 10 -16.84 50.56 -7.75
N MET A 11 -15.75 51.08 -7.19
CA MET A 11 -14.40 50.56 -7.46
C MET A 11 -13.67 49.94 -6.26
N THR A 12 -14.36 49.22 -5.37
CA THR A 12 -13.70 48.43 -4.31
C THR A 12 -14.32 47.06 -4.02
N LEU A 13 -15.09 46.49 -4.95
CA LEU A 13 -15.38 45.04 -4.99
C LEU A 13 -14.54 44.30 -6.06
N SER A 14 -13.47 44.94 -6.56
CA SER A 14 -12.53 44.37 -7.53
C SER A 14 -11.17 44.11 -6.88
N GLY A 15 -11.19 43.47 -5.71
CA GLY A 15 -9.99 43.00 -5.01
C GLY A 15 -10.04 41.49 -4.85
N ASN A 16 -9.32 40.77 -5.71
CA ASN A 16 -9.03 39.33 -5.65
C ASN A 16 -10.07 38.31 -6.17
N ALA A 17 -11.01 38.69 -7.03
CA ALA A 17 -11.78 37.70 -7.82
C ALA A 17 -11.02 37.22 -9.08
N CYS A 18 -10.14 38.06 -9.63
CA CYS A 18 -9.41 37.78 -10.87
C CYS A 18 -8.13 36.94 -10.68
N THR A 19 -7.64 36.80 -9.44
CA THR A 19 -6.44 36.00 -9.12
C THR A 19 -6.75 34.52 -8.85
N LYS A 20 -8.04 34.16 -8.69
CA LYS A 20 -8.46 32.77 -8.51
C LYS A 20 -8.66 32.12 -9.88
N ARG A 21 -7.90 31.05 -10.14
CA ARG A 21 -8.09 30.23 -11.34
C ARG A 21 -9.21 29.23 -11.08
N LEU A 22 -10.06 28.99 -12.08
CA LEU A 22 -11.06 27.95 -12.03
C LEU A 22 -10.35 26.59 -11.91
N CYS A 23 -10.77 25.73 -10.98
CA CYS A 23 -10.27 24.37 -10.92
C CYS A 23 -10.79 23.58 -12.13
N GLU A 24 -9.93 22.74 -12.70
CA GLU A 24 -10.35 21.76 -13.69
C GLU A 24 -11.35 20.77 -13.05
N ARG A 25 -12.40 20.38 -13.77
CA ARG A 25 -13.49 19.53 -13.20
C ARG A 25 -13.00 18.17 -12.69
N TRP A 26 -11.93 17.63 -13.27
CA TRP A 26 -11.35 16.37 -12.79
C TRP A 26 -10.66 16.52 -11.44
N LEU A 27 -10.10 17.71 -11.14
CA LEU A 27 -9.48 18.02 -9.86
C LEU A 27 -10.54 18.21 -8.76
N ASP A 28 -11.67 18.83 -9.11
CA ASP A 28 -12.82 18.93 -8.21
C ASP A 28 -13.34 17.54 -7.82
N ASN A 29 -13.46 16.63 -8.81
CA ASN A 29 -13.81 15.24 -8.54
C ASN A 29 -12.77 14.53 -7.64
N LEU A 30 -11.48 14.79 -7.84
CA LEU A 30 -10.43 14.21 -7.00
C LEU A 30 -10.54 14.71 -5.55
N PHE A 31 -10.85 15.99 -5.33
CA PHE A 31 -11.10 16.52 -3.99
C PHE A 31 -12.34 15.92 -3.34
N MET A 32 -13.41 15.68 -4.11
CA MET A 32 -14.60 14.99 -3.60
C MET A 32 -14.30 13.55 -3.18
N VAL A 33 -13.52 12.80 -3.98
CA VAL A 33 -13.08 11.44 -3.61
C VAL A 33 -12.21 11.46 -2.35
N LEU A 34 -11.29 12.41 -2.24
CA LEU A 34 -10.45 12.57 -1.05
C LEU A 34 -11.29 12.89 0.21
N TYR A 35 -12.30 13.74 0.08
CA TYR A 35 -13.21 14.07 1.17
C TYR A 35 -13.98 12.84 1.66
N GLU A 36 -14.52 12.04 0.74
CA GLU A 36 -15.22 10.80 1.09
C GLU A 36 -14.28 9.79 1.76
N ASP A 37 -13.06 9.64 1.27
CA ASP A 37 -12.03 8.79 1.88
C ASP A 37 -11.74 9.22 3.33
N LEU A 38 -11.51 10.52 3.57
CA LEU A 38 -11.28 11.08 4.91
C LEU A 38 -12.49 10.91 5.83
N ARG A 39 -13.71 11.07 5.30
CA ARG A 39 -14.96 10.89 6.04
C ARG A 39 -15.09 9.46 6.54
N ILE A 40 -14.95 8.48 5.65
CA ILE A 40 -15.05 7.05 5.99
C ILE A 40 -13.96 6.67 6.98
N TRP A 41 -12.72 7.15 6.78
CA TRP A 41 -11.61 6.88 7.69
C TRP A 41 -11.88 7.40 9.11
N THR A 42 -12.40 8.62 9.22
CA THR A 42 -12.69 9.24 10.52
C THR A 42 -13.79 8.49 11.27
N ILE A 43 -14.84 8.07 10.56
CA ILE A 43 -15.92 7.24 11.14
C ILE A 43 -15.34 5.92 11.67
N PHE A 44 -14.53 5.22 10.85
CA PHE A 44 -13.88 3.98 11.27
C PHE A 44 -13.01 4.16 12.53
N ARG A 45 -12.19 5.21 12.58
CA ARG A 45 -11.36 5.53 13.75
C ARG A 45 -12.20 5.79 15.00
N ALA A 46 -13.31 6.51 14.87
CA ALA A 46 -14.23 6.78 15.96
C ALA A 46 -14.91 5.49 16.45
N GLU A 47 -15.36 4.62 15.53
CA GLU A 47 -15.91 3.31 15.88
C GLU A 47 -14.89 2.46 16.65
N VAL A 48 -13.68 2.28 16.12
CA VAL A 48 -12.64 1.49 16.79
C VAL A 48 -12.36 2.01 18.20
N ALA A 49 -12.30 3.34 18.39
CA ALA A 49 -12.12 3.94 19.71
C ALA A 49 -13.32 3.66 20.64
N HIS A 50 -14.55 3.78 20.13
CA HIS A 50 -15.78 3.51 20.87
C HIS A 50 -15.86 2.04 21.34
N PHE A 51 -15.59 1.09 20.44
CA PHE A 51 -15.57 -0.34 20.76
C PHE A 51 -14.46 -0.70 21.75
N LYS A 52 -13.29 -0.04 21.67
CA LYS A 52 -12.20 -0.21 22.63
C LYS A 52 -12.60 0.22 24.04
N THR A 53 -13.30 1.34 24.18
CA THR A 53 -13.83 1.80 25.48
C THR A 53 -14.87 0.84 26.06
N GLN A 54 -15.74 0.29 25.21
CA GLN A 54 -16.76 -0.68 25.63
C GLN A 54 -16.20 -2.09 25.87
N ARG A 55 -14.91 -2.33 25.59
CA ARG A 55 -14.26 -3.66 25.63
C ARG A 55 -14.97 -4.72 24.78
N VAL A 56 -15.68 -4.30 23.74
CA VAL A 56 -16.34 -5.19 22.80
C VAL A 56 -15.45 -5.39 21.58
N ALA A 57 -15.32 -6.64 21.13
CA ALA A 57 -14.52 -6.96 19.94
C ALA A 57 -15.16 -6.34 18.69
N TYR A 58 -14.41 -5.49 17.99
CA TYR A 58 -14.83 -4.93 16.72
C TYR A 58 -14.75 -5.99 15.62
N LYS A 59 -15.91 -6.51 15.21
CA LYS A 59 -16.01 -7.55 14.18
C LYS A 59 -16.38 -6.92 12.84
N LYS A 60 -15.47 -7.06 11.87
CA LYS A 60 -15.72 -6.83 10.45
C LYS A 60 -15.35 -8.07 9.66
N THR A 61 -15.95 -8.21 8.48
CA THR A 61 -15.61 -9.23 7.49
C THR A 61 -14.21 -9.01 6.94
N GLY A 62 -13.54 -10.08 6.48
CA GLY A 62 -12.21 -9.96 5.89
C GLY A 62 -12.17 -9.01 4.69
N THR A 63 -13.23 -8.95 3.88
CA THR A 63 -13.34 -8.02 2.75
C THR A 63 -13.42 -6.56 3.18
N GLU A 64 -14.11 -6.26 4.28
CA GLU A 64 -14.14 -4.89 4.82
C GLU A 64 -12.77 -4.47 5.35
N TRP A 65 -12.03 -5.39 5.98
CA TRP A 65 -10.65 -5.13 6.39
C TRP A 65 -9.72 -4.87 5.20
N GLU A 66 -9.90 -5.59 4.09
CA GLU A 66 -9.15 -5.35 2.85
C GLU A 66 -9.41 -3.94 2.30
N ILE A 67 -10.68 -3.52 2.23
CA ILE A 67 -11.07 -2.18 1.75
C ILE A 67 -10.55 -1.08 2.69
N LEU A 68 -10.61 -1.29 4.01
CA LEU A 68 -10.05 -0.36 4.99
C LEU A 68 -8.53 -0.24 4.88
N GLY A 69 -7.84 -1.35 4.61
CA GLY A 69 -6.40 -1.35 4.33
C GLY A 69 -6.07 -0.51 3.10
N ASP A 70 -6.82 -0.69 2.01
CA ASP A 70 -6.65 0.12 0.79
C ASP A 70 -6.92 1.60 1.05
N LEU A 71 -7.96 1.93 1.82
CA LEU A 71 -8.27 3.31 2.21
C LEU A 71 -7.13 3.93 3.03
N GLY A 72 -6.61 3.20 4.03
CA GLY A 72 -5.48 3.64 4.83
C GLY A 72 -4.22 3.85 4.00
N ALA A 73 -3.96 2.96 3.03
CA ALA A 73 -2.84 3.10 2.11
C ALA A 73 -2.98 4.34 1.20
N ARG A 74 -4.19 4.65 0.69
CA ARG A 74 -4.45 5.86 -0.10
C ARG A 74 -4.26 7.15 0.70
N LEU A 75 -4.64 7.15 1.98
CA LEU A 75 -4.47 8.28 2.90
C LEU A 75 -3.06 8.35 3.52
N HIS A 76 -2.12 7.52 3.07
CA HIS A 76 -0.75 7.44 3.58
C HIS A 76 -0.61 7.05 5.07
N HIS A 77 -1.60 6.36 5.64
CA HIS A 77 -1.54 5.78 6.98
C HIS A 77 -1.02 4.34 6.93
N LYS A 78 0.29 4.17 6.68
CA LYS A 78 0.92 2.86 6.41
C LYS A 78 0.75 1.85 7.56
N GLU A 79 0.95 2.26 8.80
CA GLU A 79 0.86 1.36 9.98
C GLU A 79 -0.56 0.83 10.20
N ASP A 80 -1.56 1.71 10.17
CA ASP A 80 -2.97 1.31 10.33
C ASP A 80 -3.42 0.42 9.15
N ALA A 81 -2.93 0.68 7.93
CA ALA A 81 -3.20 -0.15 6.76
C ALA A 81 -2.60 -1.56 6.91
N LYS A 82 -1.37 -1.66 7.40
CA LYS A 82 -0.68 -2.92 7.69
C LYS A 82 -1.47 -3.77 8.69
N GLU A 83 -1.96 -3.16 9.77
CA GLU A 83 -2.81 -3.85 10.76
C GLU A 83 -4.11 -4.34 10.12
N ALA A 84 -4.77 -3.51 9.30
CA ALA A 84 -5.99 -3.89 8.60
C ALA A 84 -5.77 -5.08 7.65
N TYR A 85 -4.69 -5.08 6.87
CA TYR A 85 -4.36 -6.22 6.01
C TYR A 85 -4.04 -7.48 6.80
N ALA A 86 -3.33 -7.37 7.94
CA ALA A 86 -3.08 -8.52 8.82
C ALA A 86 -4.39 -9.13 9.33
N ARG A 87 -5.32 -8.30 9.82
CA ARG A 87 -6.66 -8.73 10.27
C ARG A 87 -7.50 -9.34 9.15
N CYS A 88 -7.37 -8.84 7.92
CA CYS A 88 -7.98 -9.47 6.74
C CYS A 88 -7.45 -10.90 6.55
N LEU A 89 -6.13 -11.08 6.63
CA LEU A 89 -5.47 -12.35 6.36
C LEU A 89 -5.70 -13.41 7.44
N GLU A 90 -5.97 -13.00 8.68
CA GLU A 90 -6.43 -13.89 9.74
C GLU A 90 -7.79 -14.53 9.43
N GLN A 91 -8.67 -13.80 8.72
CA GLN A 91 -10.01 -14.29 8.39
C GLN A 91 -10.08 -14.99 7.02
N LYS A 92 -9.35 -14.47 6.03
CA LYS A 92 -9.43 -14.93 4.63
C LYS A 92 -8.10 -14.75 3.93
N PHE A 93 -7.71 -15.74 3.13
CA PHE A 93 -6.61 -15.57 2.18
C PHE A 93 -6.99 -14.57 1.07
N SER A 94 -6.25 -13.46 0.97
CA SER A 94 -6.36 -12.49 -0.11
C SER A 94 -4.97 -12.22 -0.71
N ALA A 95 -4.81 -12.54 -1.99
CA ALA A 95 -3.55 -12.28 -2.71
C ALA A 95 -3.23 -10.79 -2.78
N LYS A 96 -4.26 -9.93 -2.87
CA LYS A 96 -4.11 -8.47 -2.89
C LYS A 96 -3.57 -7.94 -1.56
N ALA A 97 -4.13 -8.40 -0.43
CA ALA A 97 -3.65 -8.01 0.89
C ALA A 97 -2.20 -8.48 1.14
N TRP A 98 -1.86 -9.71 0.74
CA TRP A 98 -0.48 -10.18 0.80
C TRP A 98 0.47 -9.35 -0.07
N MET A 99 0.04 -8.97 -1.27
CA MET A 99 0.84 -8.15 -2.18
C MET A 99 1.15 -6.77 -1.58
N ARG A 100 0.14 -6.12 -0.97
CA ARG A 100 0.31 -4.84 -0.26
C ARG A 100 1.20 -4.97 0.97
N LEU A 101 1.07 -6.04 1.74
CA LEU A 101 1.97 -6.31 2.86
C LEU A 101 3.41 -6.58 2.39
N LEU A 102 3.60 -7.29 1.27
CA LEU A 102 4.93 -7.52 0.71
C LEU A 102 5.60 -6.20 0.33
N GLU A 103 4.86 -5.27 -0.28
CA GLU A 103 5.32 -3.92 -0.58
C GLU A 103 5.77 -3.18 0.71
N ILE A 104 4.93 -3.20 1.75
CA ILE A 104 5.24 -2.57 3.05
C ILE A 104 6.47 -3.22 3.72
N TYR A 105 6.54 -4.56 3.76
CA TYR A 105 7.68 -5.26 4.36
C TYR A 105 8.98 -5.05 3.57
N ALA A 106 8.90 -4.91 2.24
CA ALA A 106 10.05 -4.59 1.41
C ALA A 106 10.53 -3.15 1.60
N ASP A 107 9.61 -2.21 1.88
CA ASP A 107 9.95 -0.83 2.28
C ASP A 107 10.61 -0.78 3.67
N GLU A 108 10.11 -1.56 4.63
CA GLU A 108 10.67 -1.65 5.99
C GLU A 108 11.98 -2.45 6.06
N GLY A 109 12.27 -3.27 5.05
CA GLY A 109 13.40 -4.20 5.05
C GLY A 109 13.21 -5.41 5.96
N ASP A 110 11.96 -5.80 6.25
CA ASP A 110 11.66 -6.92 7.15
C ASP A 110 11.73 -8.26 6.41
N LEU A 111 12.92 -8.88 6.42
CA LEU A 111 13.27 -10.04 5.59
C LEU A 111 12.36 -11.25 5.78
N GLN A 112 12.11 -11.64 7.04
CA GLN A 112 11.36 -12.84 7.38
C GLN A 112 9.90 -12.72 6.95
N ARG A 113 9.26 -11.58 7.25
CA ARG A 113 7.87 -11.32 6.90
C ARG A 113 7.69 -11.11 5.40
N GLY A 114 8.62 -10.41 4.77
CA GLY A 114 8.66 -10.22 3.31
C GLY A 114 8.77 -11.55 2.57
N LEU A 115 9.71 -12.42 2.95
CA LEU A 115 9.83 -13.76 2.37
C LEU A 115 8.59 -14.62 2.61
N ASN A 116 7.97 -14.51 3.79
CA ASN A 116 6.73 -15.23 4.10
C ASN A 116 5.58 -14.81 3.18
N ALA A 117 5.41 -13.51 2.96
CA ALA A 117 4.43 -12.98 2.03
C ALA A 117 4.76 -13.42 0.59
N ALA A 118 6.02 -13.31 0.18
CA ALA A 118 6.48 -13.64 -1.16
C ALA A 118 6.18 -15.09 -1.55
N PHE A 119 6.53 -16.08 -0.73
CA PHE A 119 6.26 -17.48 -1.09
C PHE A 119 4.76 -17.78 -1.13
N ARG A 120 3.94 -17.18 -0.25
CA ARG A 120 2.48 -17.37 -0.27
C ARG A 120 1.86 -16.85 -1.57
N ILE A 121 2.32 -15.68 -2.04
CA ILE A 121 1.88 -15.12 -3.31
C ILE A 121 2.42 -15.95 -4.48
N ALA A 122 3.67 -16.40 -4.43
CA ALA A 122 4.26 -17.25 -5.46
C ALA A 122 3.50 -18.59 -5.60
N CYS A 123 3.14 -19.24 -4.50
CA CYS A 123 2.28 -20.42 -4.51
C CYS A 123 0.91 -20.14 -5.13
N TYR A 124 0.31 -18.99 -4.80
CA TYR A 124 -0.97 -18.58 -5.39
C TYR A 124 -0.82 -18.36 -6.90
N GLN A 125 0.20 -17.64 -7.34
CA GLN A 125 0.49 -17.40 -8.77
C GLN A 125 0.72 -18.71 -9.53
N TRP A 126 1.48 -19.63 -8.96
CA TRP A 126 1.71 -20.95 -9.53
C TRP A 126 0.41 -21.73 -9.75
N ARG A 127 -0.52 -21.68 -8.79
CA ARG A 127 -1.86 -22.28 -8.93
C ARG A 127 -2.65 -21.72 -10.13
N TRP A 128 -2.41 -20.47 -10.51
CA TRP A 128 -3.03 -19.81 -11.65
C TRP A 128 -2.17 -19.87 -12.92
N TYR A 129 -1.19 -20.77 -12.98
CA TYR A 129 -0.28 -20.95 -14.12
C TYR A 129 0.54 -19.69 -14.45
N MET A 130 0.74 -18.80 -13.47
CA MET A 130 1.63 -17.64 -13.60
C MET A 130 3.05 -18.07 -13.25
N GLU A 131 3.70 -18.76 -14.18
CA GLU A 131 5.04 -19.34 -14.01
C GLU A 131 6.17 -18.34 -14.32
N SER A 132 5.83 -17.18 -14.90
CA SER A 132 6.81 -16.15 -15.22
C SER A 132 7.43 -15.60 -13.93
N THR A 133 8.72 -15.85 -13.75
CA THR A 133 9.49 -15.35 -12.59
C THR A 133 9.63 -13.82 -12.64
N TYR A 134 9.87 -13.27 -13.83
CA TYR A 134 9.97 -11.83 -14.09
C TYR A 134 9.22 -11.51 -15.40
N PRO A 135 8.55 -10.35 -15.55
CA PRO A 135 8.39 -9.23 -14.63
C PRO A 135 7.15 -9.37 -13.74
N THR A 136 7.33 -9.80 -12.49
CA THR A 136 6.25 -9.83 -11.49
C THR A 136 6.53 -8.84 -10.38
N ALA A 137 5.47 -8.29 -9.78
CA ALA A 137 5.62 -7.39 -8.65
C ALA A 137 6.23 -8.10 -7.43
N VAL A 138 6.02 -9.42 -7.28
CA VAL A 138 6.70 -10.24 -6.27
C VAL A 138 8.22 -10.22 -6.46
N ALA A 139 8.68 -10.41 -7.71
CA ALA A 139 10.11 -10.36 -8.02
C ALA A 139 10.71 -8.97 -7.75
N GLN A 140 9.99 -7.89 -8.07
CA GLN A 140 10.45 -6.52 -7.79
C GLN A 140 10.69 -6.28 -6.29
N HIS A 141 9.73 -6.64 -5.44
CA HIS A 141 9.89 -6.48 -3.99
C HIS A 141 10.90 -7.46 -3.39
N LEU A 142 11.01 -8.67 -3.93
CA LEU A 142 12.01 -9.64 -3.50
C LEU A 142 13.44 -9.18 -3.84
N PHE A 143 13.64 -8.59 -5.02
CA PHE A 143 14.94 -8.02 -5.39
C PHE A 143 15.26 -6.76 -4.60
N LYS A 144 14.26 -5.94 -4.26
CA LYS A 144 14.42 -4.83 -3.31
C LYS A 144 14.89 -5.32 -1.93
N LEU A 145 14.33 -6.43 -1.43
CA LEU A 145 14.82 -7.08 -0.20
C LEU A 145 16.23 -7.66 -0.36
N GLY A 146 16.58 -8.14 -1.56
CA GLY A 146 17.92 -8.62 -1.88
C GLY A 146 18.97 -7.53 -1.92
N GLN A 147 18.60 -6.34 -2.38
CA GLN A 147 19.46 -5.17 -2.36
C GLN A 147 19.77 -4.67 -0.95
N THR A 148 18.83 -4.83 0.00
CA THR A 148 19.04 -4.37 1.38
C THR A 148 19.79 -5.37 2.27
N HIS A 149 19.59 -6.68 2.06
CA HIS A 149 20.16 -7.73 2.93
C HIS A 149 21.24 -8.60 2.28
N GLY A 150 21.40 -8.51 0.96
CA GLY A 150 22.28 -9.37 0.18
C GLY A 150 21.62 -10.69 -0.23
N HIS A 151 22.00 -11.19 -1.40
CA HIS A 151 21.43 -12.39 -2.00
C HIS A 151 21.68 -13.68 -1.18
N ALA A 152 22.88 -13.82 -0.62
CA ALA A 152 23.24 -15.00 0.17
C ALA A 152 22.34 -15.13 1.42
N LYS A 153 22.09 -14.01 2.11
CA LYS A 153 21.23 -13.97 3.30
C LYS A 153 19.78 -14.34 2.99
N LEU A 154 19.25 -13.90 1.84
CA LEU A 154 17.94 -14.34 1.34
C LEU A 154 17.88 -15.86 1.18
N SER A 155 18.88 -16.45 0.51
CA SER A 155 18.93 -17.90 0.26
C SER A 155 19.00 -18.70 1.56
N TYR A 156 19.88 -18.32 2.49
CA TYR A 156 19.99 -19.02 3.78
C TYR A 156 18.72 -18.89 4.61
N THR A 157 18.09 -17.70 4.59
CA THR A 157 16.83 -17.48 5.30
C THR A 157 15.72 -18.35 4.71
N LEU A 158 15.61 -18.42 3.38
CA LEU A 158 14.63 -19.26 2.70
C LEU A 158 14.82 -20.74 3.05
N MET A 159 16.06 -21.22 3.09
CA MET A 159 16.38 -22.60 3.51
C MET A 159 16.01 -22.85 4.97
N SER A 160 16.21 -21.87 5.86
CA SER A 160 15.90 -22.01 7.29
C SER A 160 14.40 -22.05 7.60
N MET A 161 13.54 -21.55 6.69
CA MET A 161 12.09 -21.56 6.87
C MET A 161 11.45 -22.96 6.76
N GLY A 162 12.18 -23.97 6.27
CA GLY A 162 11.68 -25.36 6.20
C GLY A 162 10.49 -25.55 5.25
N LEU A 163 10.51 -24.90 4.09
CA LEU A 163 9.42 -24.98 3.10
C LEU A 163 9.39 -26.34 2.38
N PRO A 164 8.20 -26.81 1.93
CA PRO A 164 8.11 -27.99 1.07
C PRO A 164 8.91 -27.83 -0.23
N GLU A 165 9.49 -28.92 -0.73
CA GLU A 165 10.43 -28.92 -1.86
C GLU A 165 9.88 -28.22 -3.12
N GLY A 166 8.60 -28.45 -3.45
CA GLY A 166 7.97 -27.78 -4.60
C GLY A 166 7.87 -26.25 -4.46
N VAL A 167 7.61 -25.74 -3.26
CA VAL A 167 7.56 -24.29 -3.00
C VAL A 167 8.96 -23.69 -3.01
N LEU A 168 9.92 -24.42 -2.47
CA LEU A 168 11.32 -24.04 -2.45
C LEU A 168 11.89 -23.96 -3.88
N ALA A 169 11.52 -24.89 -4.77
CA ALA A 169 11.91 -24.85 -6.18
C ALA A 169 11.39 -23.58 -6.90
N ILE A 170 10.13 -23.19 -6.65
CA ILE A 170 9.55 -21.95 -7.20
C ILE A 170 10.34 -20.73 -6.71
N MET A 171 10.58 -20.64 -5.40
CA MET A 171 11.32 -19.52 -4.80
C MET A 171 12.79 -19.48 -5.25
N GLN A 172 13.42 -20.63 -5.44
CA GLN A 172 14.75 -20.73 -6.02
C GLN A 172 14.78 -20.22 -7.47
N GLY A 173 13.71 -20.40 -8.25
CA GLY A 173 13.57 -19.78 -9.56
C GLY A 173 13.76 -18.26 -9.52
N TYR A 174 13.10 -17.59 -8.57
CA TYR A 174 13.27 -16.15 -8.34
C TYR A 174 14.70 -15.77 -7.94
N LEU A 175 15.32 -16.54 -7.05
CA LEU A 175 16.70 -16.28 -6.62
C LEU A 175 17.71 -16.50 -7.76
N ASN A 176 17.57 -17.59 -8.52
CA ASN A 176 18.44 -17.90 -9.66
C ASN A 176 18.36 -16.83 -10.75
N TYR A 177 17.16 -16.29 -10.99
CA TYR A 177 17.00 -15.13 -11.87
C TYR A 177 17.79 -13.93 -11.35
N GLY A 178 17.64 -13.58 -10.07
CA GLY A 178 18.39 -12.49 -9.44
C GLY A 178 19.91 -12.67 -9.49
N ARG A 179 20.41 -13.91 -9.38
CA ARG A 179 21.83 -14.24 -9.49
C ARG A 179 22.36 -14.10 -10.92
N THR A 180 21.58 -14.50 -11.91
CA THR A 180 22.00 -14.54 -13.32
C THR A 180 22.00 -13.15 -13.93
N PHE A 181 20.93 -12.39 -13.71
CA PHE A 181 20.75 -11.09 -14.35
C PHE A 181 21.36 -9.93 -13.56
N LYS A 182 21.81 -10.17 -12.33
CA LYS A 182 22.35 -9.17 -11.40
C LYS A 182 21.59 -7.83 -11.48
N PRO A 183 20.28 -7.81 -11.16
CA PRO A 183 19.51 -6.57 -11.13
C PRO A 183 20.19 -5.53 -10.23
N GLU A 184 19.93 -4.24 -10.47
CA GLU A 184 20.56 -3.13 -9.75
C GLU A 184 20.61 -3.36 -8.23
N GLY A 185 21.80 -3.21 -7.64
CA GLY A 185 22.03 -3.45 -6.21
C GLY A 185 22.59 -4.82 -5.83
N TRP A 186 23.08 -5.62 -6.79
CA TRP A 186 23.67 -6.95 -6.54
C TRP A 186 25.02 -6.93 -5.80
N ASP A 187 25.80 -5.85 -5.91
CA ASP A 187 27.18 -5.74 -5.39
C ASP A 187 27.29 -5.01 -4.02
N PHE A 188 26.21 -4.90 -3.24
CA PHE A 188 26.24 -4.33 -1.89
C PHE A 188 26.17 -5.40 -0.79
#